data_AF-A0AAW0MWT6-F1
#
_entry.id   AF-A0AAW0MWT6-F1
#
_cell.length_a   1.000
_cell.length_b   1.000
_cell.length_c   1.000
_cell.angle_alpha   90.00
_cell.angle_beta   90.00
_cell.angle_gamma   90.00
#
_symmetry.space_group_name_H-M   'P 1'
#
loop_
_entity.id
_entity.type
_entity.pdbx_description
1 polymer ?
#
loop_
_entity_poly.entity_id
_entity_poly.type
_entity_poly.pdbx_seq_one_letter_code
_entity_poly.pdbx_strand_id
1 'polypeptide(L)'
;MVKKIKDKLPWPQYPWGVAEVENGDHCDFTILRDMLIRTHMQDLKDVTNNVHYENYRSRKLAAVTYNGVDNNRTKAQLSTKSPLAQMEEERREHVAKMKKMEMEMEQVFEMKVKEKVQKLKDSEAELQRRHEQMKKNLEAQHKELEEKRRVFEDERNKWEELQRLEQQKLEASRTLEKNKKKGKIF
;
A
#
# COMPACT_ATOMS: atom_id res chain seq x y z
N MET A 1 -14.78 -46.94 55.36
CA MET A 1 -13.91 -48.14 55.22
C MET A 1 -13.55 -48.28 53.75
N VAL A 2 -12.44 -47.68 53.32
CA VAL A 2 -11.99 -47.69 51.92
C VAL A 2 -11.24 -49.01 51.69
N LYS A 3 -11.87 -49.95 51.00
CA LYS A 3 -11.24 -51.24 50.64
C LYS A 3 -10.08 -50.96 49.68
N LYS A 4 -8.86 -51.20 50.15
CA LYS A 4 -7.62 -51.24 49.34
C LYS A 4 -7.82 -52.20 48.17
N ILE A 5 -7.77 -51.66 46.96
CA ILE A 5 -7.56 -52.43 45.73
C ILE A 5 -6.06 -52.75 45.69
N LYS A 6 -5.61 -53.83 46.34
CA LYS A 6 -4.20 -54.25 46.28
C LYS A 6 -3.99 -55.69 45.79
N ASP A 7 -5.03 -56.51 45.67
CA ASP A 7 -4.83 -57.97 45.64
C ASP A 7 -5.37 -58.71 44.40
N LYS A 8 -5.35 -58.13 43.19
CA LYS A 8 -5.82 -58.86 41.99
C LYS A 8 -5.08 -58.57 40.68
N LEU A 9 -3.75 -58.65 40.66
CA LEU A 9 -3.01 -58.86 39.40
C LEU A 9 -2.06 -60.04 39.57
N PRO A 10 -2.14 -61.09 38.72
CA PRO A 10 -1.24 -62.23 38.79
C PRO A 10 0.13 -61.79 38.29
N TRP A 11 1.07 -61.56 39.21
CA TRP A 11 2.47 -61.34 38.87
C TRP A 11 3.08 -62.60 38.27
N PRO A 12 4.01 -62.49 37.29
CA PRO A 12 4.73 -63.64 36.79
C PRO A 12 5.41 -64.41 37.94
N GLN A 13 5.06 -65.69 38.06
CA GLN A 13 5.59 -66.60 39.07
C GLN A 13 6.60 -67.54 38.43
N TYR A 14 7.79 -67.62 39.01
CA TYR A 14 8.85 -68.53 38.59
C TYR A 14 9.21 -69.48 39.74
N PRO A 15 9.81 -70.65 39.47
CA PRO A 15 10.24 -71.59 40.52
C PRO A 15 11.19 -70.99 41.57
N TRP A 16 11.85 -69.87 41.23
CA TRP A 16 12.80 -69.15 42.08
C TRP A 16 12.26 -67.83 42.66
N GLY A 17 11.00 -67.45 42.41
CA GLY A 17 10.41 -66.25 43.00
C GLY A 17 9.35 -65.55 42.15
N VAL A 18 8.81 -64.46 42.70
CA VAL A 18 7.74 -63.64 42.11
C VAL A 18 8.32 -62.34 41.54
N ALA A 19 8.02 -62.01 40.29
CA ALA A 19 8.40 -60.72 39.71
C ALA A 19 7.31 -59.67 39.95
N GLU A 20 7.42 -58.92 41.05
CA GLU A 20 6.51 -57.80 41.34
C GLU A 20 6.80 -56.59 40.43
N VAL A 21 5.87 -56.28 39.52
CA VAL A 21 6.04 -55.22 38.51
C VAL A 21 5.87 -53.81 39.09
N GLU A 22 5.24 -53.68 40.27
CA GLU A 22 5.17 -52.40 40.98
C GLU A 22 6.39 -52.13 41.89
N ASN A 23 7.30 -53.09 42.01
CA ASN A 23 8.54 -52.90 42.74
C ASN A 23 9.61 -52.27 41.82
N GLY A 24 10.05 -51.06 42.17
CA GLY A 24 11.09 -50.33 41.42
C GLY A 24 12.46 -51.03 41.41
N ASP A 25 12.70 -51.96 42.33
CA ASP A 25 13.93 -52.77 42.34
C ASP A 25 13.90 -53.93 41.32
N HIS A 26 12.72 -54.25 40.77
CA HIS A 26 12.52 -55.34 39.81
C HIS A 26 12.38 -54.85 38.37
N CYS A 27 11.73 -53.71 38.13
CA CYS A 27 11.62 -53.11 36.81
C CYS A 27 11.19 -51.63 36.83
N ASP A 28 11.45 -50.92 35.72
CA ASP A 28 11.13 -49.50 35.53
C ASP A 28 9.65 -49.23 35.17
N PHE A 29 8.76 -50.22 35.35
CA PHE A 29 7.36 -50.09 34.94
C PHE A 29 6.66 -48.91 35.62
N THR A 30 6.97 -48.67 36.90
CA THR A 30 6.40 -47.56 37.68
C THR A 30 6.80 -46.20 37.08
N ILE A 31 8.06 -46.05 36.67
CA ILE A 31 8.59 -44.83 36.02
C ILE A 31 7.93 -44.63 34.66
N LEU A 32 7.85 -45.68 33.84
CA LEU A 32 7.21 -45.62 32.52
C LEU A 32 5.73 -45.24 32.64
N ARG A 33 5.01 -45.87 33.58
CA ARG A 33 3.60 -45.55 33.87
C ARG A 33 3.47 -44.07 34.24
N ASP A 34 4.23 -43.59 35.22
CA ASP A 34 4.11 -42.21 35.66
C ASP A 34 4.47 -41.20 34.55
N MET A 35 5.48 -41.49 33.72
CA MET A 35 5.78 -40.67 32.54
C MET A 35 4.58 -40.62 31.57
N LEU A 36 4.06 -41.78 31.17
CA LEU A 36 3.03 -41.87 30.13
C LEU A 36 1.67 -41.31 30.56
N ILE A 37 1.22 -41.63 31.78
CA ILE A 37 -0.16 -41.34 32.20
C ILE A 37 -0.29 -40.27 33.29
N ARG A 38 0.79 -39.94 34.01
CA ARG A 38 0.72 -38.95 35.10
C ARG A 38 1.27 -37.60 34.68
N THR A 39 2.43 -37.58 34.02
CA THR A 39 3.14 -36.32 33.74
C THR A 39 3.09 -35.89 32.28
N HIS A 40 3.24 -36.77 31.30
CA HIS A 40 3.49 -36.38 29.90
C HIS A 40 2.36 -36.74 28.93
N MET A 41 1.22 -37.22 29.44
CA MET A 41 0.09 -37.60 28.60
C MET A 41 -0.40 -36.45 27.71
N GLN A 42 -0.44 -35.23 28.26
CA GLN A 42 -0.92 -34.07 27.53
C GLN A 42 0.06 -33.66 26.43
N ASP A 43 1.36 -33.60 26.74
CA ASP A 43 2.39 -33.30 25.74
C ASP A 43 2.41 -34.33 24.60
N LEU A 44 2.24 -35.61 24.91
CA LEU A 44 2.13 -36.68 23.90
C LEU A 44 0.93 -36.46 22.97
N LYS A 45 -0.22 -36.03 23.52
CA LYS A 45 -1.40 -35.67 22.72
C LYS A 45 -1.13 -34.43 21.86
N ASP A 46 -0.47 -33.43 22.41
CA ASP A 46 -0.19 -32.18 21.70
C ASP A 46 0.81 -32.37 20.55
N VAL A 47 1.87 -33.16 20.76
CA VAL A 47 2.80 -33.54 19.69
C VAL A 47 2.09 -34.38 18.62
N THR A 48 1.25 -35.33 19.03
CA THR A 48 0.50 -36.15 18.08
C THR A 48 -0.46 -35.31 17.25
N ASN A 49 -1.15 -34.34 17.86
CA ASN A 49 -2.07 -33.46 17.14
C ASN A 49 -1.32 -32.47 16.24
N ASN A 50 -0.41 -31.69 16.81
CA ASN A 50 0.17 -30.52 16.14
C ASN A 50 1.31 -30.89 15.18
N VAL A 51 1.91 -32.07 15.34
CA VAL A 51 3.00 -32.53 14.47
C VAL A 51 2.53 -33.70 13.63
N HIS A 52 2.15 -34.83 14.23
CA HIS A 52 1.88 -36.04 13.45
C HIS A 52 0.59 -35.94 12.64
N TYR A 53 -0.50 -35.50 13.26
CA TYR A 53 -1.78 -35.34 12.60
C TYR A 53 -1.76 -34.19 11.60
N GLU A 54 -1.21 -33.02 11.95
CA GLU A 54 -1.09 -31.92 10.98
C GLU A 54 -0.18 -32.28 9.79
N ASN A 55 0.96 -32.95 9.99
CA ASN A 55 1.78 -33.42 8.87
C ASN A 55 1.03 -34.41 7.97
N TYR A 56 0.28 -35.34 8.56
CA TYR A 56 -0.57 -36.26 7.82
C TYR A 56 -1.68 -35.52 7.08
N ARG A 57 -2.35 -34.58 7.74
CA ARG A 57 -3.42 -33.74 7.21
C ARG A 57 -2.91 -32.92 6.03
N SER A 58 -1.78 -32.23 6.16
CA SER A 58 -1.15 -31.47 5.08
C SER A 58 -0.80 -32.37 3.90
N ARG A 59 -0.23 -33.57 4.14
CA ARG A 59 0.07 -34.53 3.05
C ARG A 59 -1.19 -35.04 2.36
N LYS A 60 -2.24 -35.34 3.11
CA LYS A 60 -3.53 -35.78 2.55
C LYS A 60 -4.25 -34.68 1.82
N LEU A 61 -4.28 -33.46 2.36
CA LEU A 61 -4.86 -32.30 1.69
C LEU A 61 -4.05 -31.93 0.46
N ALA A 62 -2.72 -31.97 0.50
CA ALA A 62 -1.88 -31.78 -0.68
C ALA A 62 -2.15 -32.84 -1.75
N ALA A 63 -2.29 -34.12 -1.36
CA ALA A 63 -2.70 -35.17 -2.27
C ALA A 63 -4.13 -34.99 -2.77
N VAL A 64 -5.04 -34.42 -1.97
CA VAL A 64 -6.42 -34.13 -2.37
C VAL A 64 -6.52 -32.81 -3.13
N THR A 65 -5.58 -31.87 -3.07
CA THR A 65 -5.55 -30.69 -3.95
C THR A 65 -4.82 -30.99 -5.24
N TYR A 66 -3.79 -31.86 -5.22
CA TYR A 66 -3.21 -32.45 -6.43
C TYR A 66 -4.18 -33.42 -7.13
N ASN A 67 -4.94 -34.22 -6.39
CA ASN A 67 -5.96 -35.13 -6.94
C ASN A 67 -7.38 -34.54 -6.89
N GLY A 68 -7.56 -33.27 -6.47
CA GLY A 68 -8.89 -32.67 -6.23
C GLY A 68 -9.50 -32.00 -7.43
N VAL A 69 -8.68 -31.81 -8.45
CA VAL A 69 -9.13 -31.61 -9.83
C VAL A 69 -9.72 -32.91 -10.42
N ASP A 70 -9.51 -34.08 -9.78
CA ASP A 70 -10.09 -35.36 -10.20
C ASP A 70 -11.50 -35.65 -9.66
N ASN A 71 -12.21 -34.69 -9.04
CA ASN A 71 -13.60 -34.93 -8.60
C ASN A 71 -14.62 -35.08 -9.76
N ASN A 72 -14.16 -35.16 -11.01
CA ASN A 72 -14.95 -35.63 -12.15
C ASN A 72 -14.67 -37.10 -12.54
N ARG A 73 -13.86 -37.85 -11.76
CA ARG A 73 -13.47 -39.25 -12.05
C ARG A 73 -14.56 -40.30 -11.83
N THR A 74 -15.79 -39.96 -11.47
CA THR A 74 -16.91 -40.93 -11.54
C THR A 74 -17.37 -41.19 -12.98
N LYS A 75 -16.85 -40.48 -13.99
CA LYS A 75 -17.15 -40.69 -15.42
C LYS A 75 -15.96 -41.05 -16.32
N ALA A 76 -14.77 -41.30 -15.75
CA ALA A 76 -13.55 -41.52 -16.55
C ALA A 76 -13.09 -42.99 -16.62
N GLN A 77 -13.98 -43.94 -16.34
CA GLN A 77 -13.79 -45.32 -16.75
C GLN A 77 -14.07 -45.39 -18.25
N LEU A 78 -13.10 -45.00 -19.11
CA LEU A 78 -12.98 -45.26 -20.57
C LEU A 78 -12.00 -44.28 -21.25
N SER A 79 -10.75 -44.16 -20.81
CA SER A 79 -9.73 -43.43 -21.59
C SER A 79 -8.40 -44.18 -21.65
N THR A 80 -7.98 -44.48 -22.87
CA THR A 80 -6.90 -45.39 -23.28
C THR A 80 -5.51 -44.74 -23.31
N LYS A 81 -5.25 -43.75 -22.44
CA LYS A 81 -3.96 -43.03 -22.43
C LYS A 81 -3.13 -43.34 -21.19
N SER A 82 -1.81 -43.44 -21.37
CA SER A 82 -0.84 -43.74 -20.31
C SER A 82 -0.95 -42.73 -19.16
N PRO A 83 -1.06 -43.18 -17.89
CA PRO A 83 -1.19 -42.31 -16.71
C PRO A 83 -0.09 -41.25 -16.57
N LEU A 84 1.11 -41.48 -17.12
CA LEU A 84 2.21 -40.50 -17.10
C LEU A 84 1.95 -39.28 -17.99
N ALA A 85 1.29 -39.48 -19.14
CA ALA A 85 1.01 -38.38 -20.09
C ALA A 85 -0.05 -37.42 -19.55
N GLN A 86 -1.02 -37.93 -18.79
CA GLN A 86 -2.04 -37.10 -18.12
C GLN A 86 -1.42 -36.20 -17.05
N MET A 87 -0.48 -36.74 -16.26
CA MET A 87 0.20 -35.98 -15.20
C MET A 87 1.11 -34.86 -15.75
N GLU A 88 1.70 -35.07 -16.93
CA GLU A 88 2.49 -34.04 -17.61
C GLU A 88 1.60 -32.94 -18.22
N GLU A 89 0.46 -33.33 -18.81
CA GLU A 89 -0.52 -32.40 -19.39
C GLU A 89 -1.15 -31.51 -18.30
N GLU A 90 -1.55 -32.07 -17.16
CA GLU A 90 -2.10 -31.31 -16.02
C GLU A 90 -1.07 -30.34 -15.41
N ARG A 91 0.20 -30.76 -15.29
CA ARG A 91 1.27 -29.84 -14.85
C ARG A 91 1.43 -28.68 -15.82
N ARG A 92 1.35 -28.96 -17.13
CA ARG A 92 1.45 -27.95 -18.18
C ARG A 92 0.26 -26.97 -18.13
N GLU A 93 -0.95 -27.47 -17.90
CA GLU A 93 -2.15 -26.65 -17.74
C GLU A 93 -2.07 -25.75 -16.50
N HIS A 94 -1.61 -26.28 -15.36
CA HIS A 94 -1.44 -25.49 -14.14
C HIS A 94 -0.41 -24.37 -14.33
N VAL A 95 0.74 -24.69 -14.94
CA VAL A 95 1.77 -23.69 -15.26
C VAL A 95 1.23 -22.65 -16.23
N ALA A 96 0.47 -23.05 -17.25
CA ALA A 96 -0.17 -22.13 -18.17
C ALA A 96 -1.20 -21.21 -17.48
N LYS A 97 -1.97 -21.74 -16.53
CA LYS A 97 -2.93 -20.96 -15.74
C LYS A 97 -2.24 -19.94 -14.85
N MET A 98 -1.16 -20.34 -14.15
CA MET A 98 -0.38 -19.43 -13.32
C MET A 98 0.24 -18.31 -14.17
N LYS A 99 0.82 -18.66 -15.33
CA LYS A 99 1.36 -17.69 -16.27
C LYS A 99 0.28 -16.74 -16.81
N LYS A 100 -0.93 -17.24 -17.10
CA LYS A 100 -2.05 -16.41 -17.54
C LYS A 100 -2.48 -15.42 -16.45
N MET A 101 -2.56 -15.88 -15.20
CA MET A 101 -2.92 -15.03 -14.07
C MET A 101 -1.86 -13.94 -13.82
N GLU A 102 -0.58 -14.29 -13.93
CA GLU A 102 0.53 -13.33 -13.87
C GLU A 102 0.43 -12.26 -14.97
N MET A 103 0.17 -12.68 -16.22
CA MET A 103 -0.03 -11.76 -17.33
C MET A 103 -1.24 -10.83 -17.14
N GLU A 104 -2.36 -11.34 -16.63
CA GLU A 104 -3.55 -10.54 -16.36
C GLU A 104 -3.27 -9.52 -15.24
N MET A 105 -2.55 -9.90 -14.18
CA MET A 105 -2.16 -8.99 -13.11
C MET A 105 -1.22 -7.90 -13.61
N GLU A 106 -0.23 -8.26 -14.44
CA GLU A 106 0.70 -7.30 -15.04
C GLU A 106 -0.03 -6.31 -15.95
N GLN A 107 -0.96 -6.77 -16.79
CA GLN A 107 -1.78 -5.88 -17.63
C GLN A 107 -2.63 -4.92 -16.81
N VAL A 108 -3.25 -5.38 -15.73
CA VAL A 108 -4.03 -4.51 -14.83
C VAL A 108 -3.12 -3.47 -14.17
N PHE A 109 -1.90 -3.87 -13.77
CA PHE A 109 -0.91 -2.97 -13.20
C PHE A 109 -0.46 -1.92 -14.21
N GLU A 110 -0.02 -2.32 -15.41
CA GLU A 110 0.36 -1.42 -16.50
C GLU A 110 -0.76 -0.43 -16.84
N MET A 111 -2.00 -0.91 -16.96
CA MET A 111 -3.14 -0.06 -17.26
C MET A 111 -3.41 0.97 -16.16
N LYS A 112 -3.32 0.57 -14.88
CA LYS A 112 -3.44 1.49 -13.74
C LYS A 112 -2.32 2.51 -13.68
N VAL A 113 -1.08 2.09 -13.93
CA VAL A 113 0.08 3.00 -13.98
C VAL A 113 -0.12 4.02 -15.09
N LYS A 114 -0.49 3.58 -16.29
CA LYS A 114 -0.75 4.45 -17.44
C LYS A 114 -1.88 5.44 -17.15
N GLU A 115 -2.99 4.99 -16.56
CA GLU A 115 -4.10 5.86 -16.15
C GLU A 115 -3.65 6.92 -15.14
N LYS A 116 -2.89 6.52 -14.11
CA LYS A 116 -2.36 7.44 -13.09
C LYS A 116 -1.39 8.46 -13.67
N VAL A 117 -0.46 8.03 -14.52
CA VAL A 117 0.49 8.92 -15.20
C VAL A 117 -0.25 9.91 -16.10
N GLN A 118 -1.24 9.44 -16.87
CA GLN A 118 -2.04 10.32 -17.72
C GLN A 118 -2.81 11.36 -16.88
N LYS A 119 -3.43 10.93 -15.78
CA LYS A 119 -4.15 11.83 -14.88
C LYS A 119 -3.24 12.89 -14.24
N LEU A 120 -2.01 12.53 -13.89
CA LEU A 120 -1.02 13.48 -13.37
C LEU A 120 -0.61 14.49 -14.44
N LYS A 121 -0.36 14.02 -15.67
CA LYS A 121 -0.02 14.89 -16.81
C LYS A 121 -1.12 15.91 -17.11
N ASP A 122 -2.38 15.47 -17.12
CA ASP A 122 -3.52 16.36 -17.37
C ASP A 122 -3.69 17.38 -16.23
N SER A 123 -3.48 16.95 -14.99
CA SER A 123 -3.52 17.84 -13.81
C SER A 123 -2.40 18.88 -13.83
N GLU A 124 -1.19 18.49 -14.24
CA GLU A 124 -0.04 19.39 -14.39
C GLU A 124 -0.30 20.42 -15.50
N ALA A 125 -0.82 20.00 -16.65
CA ALA A 125 -1.15 20.88 -17.76
C ALA A 125 -2.22 21.93 -17.40
N GLU A 126 -3.27 21.52 -16.68
CA GLU A 126 -4.30 22.45 -16.19
C GLU A 126 -3.74 23.45 -15.18
N LEU A 127 -2.89 23.00 -14.25
CA LEU A 127 -2.24 23.88 -13.29
C LEU A 127 -1.33 24.90 -13.99
N GLN A 128 -0.57 24.45 -14.98
CA GLN A 128 0.29 25.31 -15.78
C GLN A 128 -0.52 26.36 -16.56
N ARG A 129 -1.65 25.95 -17.16
CA ARG A 129 -2.55 26.89 -17.87
C ARG A 129 -3.11 27.95 -16.93
N ARG A 130 -3.52 27.57 -15.71
CA ARG A 130 -4.00 28.53 -14.70
C ARG A 130 -2.91 29.49 -14.26
N HIS A 131 -1.70 28.99 -14.06
CA HIS A 131 -0.55 29.81 -13.71
C HIS A 131 -0.24 30.83 -14.81
N GLU A 132 -0.23 30.39 -16.07
CA GLU A 132 0.01 31.27 -17.21
C GLU A 132 -1.09 32.33 -17.37
N GLN A 133 -2.36 31.96 -17.17
CA GLN A 133 -3.47 32.90 -17.20
C GLN A 133 -3.37 33.95 -16.09
N MET A 134 -3.06 33.52 -14.86
CA MET A 134 -2.88 34.42 -13.73
C MET A 134 -1.71 35.38 -13.97
N LYS A 135 -0.60 34.89 -14.52
CA LYS A 135 0.56 35.71 -14.88
C LYS A 135 0.20 36.77 -15.92
N LYS A 136 -0.50 36.40 -17.00
CA LYS A 136 -0.96 37.36 -18.02
C LYS A 136 -1.89 38.43 -17.44
N ASN A 137 -2.79 38.04 -16.53
CA ASN A 137 -3.68 38.99 -15.87
C ASN A 137 -2.91 39.98 -14.99
N LEU A 138 -1.91 39.51 -14.23
CA LEU A 138 -1.06 40.37 -13.41
C LEU A 138 -0.20 41.32 -14.26
N GLU A 139 0.37 40.83 -15.36
CA GLU A 139 1.13 41.66 -16.31
C GLU A 139 0.24 42.74 -16.94
N ALA A 140 -1.00 42.40 -17.31
CA ALA A 140 -1.96 43.36 -17.82
C ALA A 140 -2.32 44.43 -16.78
N GLN A 141 -2.58 44.04 -15.53
CA GLN A 141 -2.83 44.97 -14.43
C GLN A 141 -1.63 45.88 -14.16
N HIS A 142 -0.42 45.33 -14.16
CA HIS A 142 0.80 46.12 -13.99
C HIS A 142 0.95 47.16 -15.09
N LYS A 143 0.76 46.76 -16.35
CA LYS A 143 0.83 47.67 -17.50
C LYS A 143 -0.24 48.76 -17.47
N GLU A 144 -1.47 48.42 -17.04
CA GLU A 144 -2.54 49.39 -16.86
C GLU A 144 -2.20 50.42 -15.77
N LEU A 145 -1.63 49.97 -14.65
CA LEU A 145 -1.19 50.84 -13.56
C LEU A 145 -0.02 51.73 -13.98
N GLU A 146 0.95 51.19 -14.73
CA GLU A 146 2.06 51.97 -15.28
C GLU A 146 1.57 53.05 -16.25
N GLU A 147 0.61 52.73 -17.13
CA GLU A 147 0.06 53.72 -18.06
C GLU A 147 -0.72 54.80 -17.32
N LYS A 148 -1.55 54.45 -16.32
CA LYS A 148 -2.24 55.43 -15.46
C LYS A 148 -1.25 56.33 -14.74
N ARG A 149 -0.15 55.76 -14.21
CA ARG A 149 0.91 56.52 -13.56
C ARG A 149 1.58 57.49 -14.54
N ARG A 150 1.88 57.04 -15.77
CA ARG A 150 2.48 57.86 -16.82
C ARG A 150 1.57 59.02 -17.23
N VAL A 151 0.29 58.74 -17.50
CA VAL A 151 -0.70 59.78 -17.86
C VAL A 151 -0.82 60.80 -16.74
N PHE A 152 -0.91 60.35 -15.48
CA PHE A 152 -0.97 61.26 -14.33
C PHE A 152 0.30 62.12 -14.20
N GLU A 153 1.49 61.56 -14.43
CA GLU A 153 2.74 62.32 -14.43
C GLU A 153 2.79 63.35 -15.57
N ASP A 154 2.31 62.99 -16.76
CA ASP A 154 2.23 63.91 -17.91
C ASP A 154 1.23 65.04 -17.66
N GLU A 155 0.06 64.76 -17.08
CA GLU A 155 -0.93 65.76 -16.69
C GLU A 155 -0.39 66.71 -15.62
N ARG A 156 0.27 66.15 -14.59
CA ARG A 156 0.94 66.94 -13.55
C ARG A 156 2.00 67.86 -14.16
N ASN A 157 2.88 67.34 -15.01
CA ASN A 157 3.94 68.13 -15.65
C ASN A 157 3.36 69.24 -16.54
N LYS A 158 2.31 68.96 -17.32
CA LYS A 158 1.61 69.98 -18.13
C LYS A 158 0.97 71.07 -17.26
N TRP A 159 0.33 70.68 -16.16
CA TRP A 159 -0.28 71.63 -15.23
C TRP A 159 0.79 72.52 -14.57
N GLU A 160 1.91 71.94 -14.14
CA GLU A 160 3.05 72.67 -13.59
C GLU A 160 3.65 73.65 -14.61
N GLU A 161 3.79 73.24 -15.87
CA GLU A 161 4.29 74.08 -16.96
C GLU A 161 3.34 75.24 -17.28
N LEU A 162 2.03 74.98 -17.36
CA LEU A 162 1.01 76.00 -17.55
C LEU A 162 1.01 77.02 -16.41
N GLN A 163 1.07 76.55 -15.15
CA GLN A 163 1.16 77.42 -13.98
C GLN A 163 2.44 78.28 -14.01
N ARG A 164 3.58 77.70 -14.38
CA ARG A 164 4.84 78.44 -14.50
C ARG A 164 4.78 79.52 -15.59
N LEU A 165 4.19 79.21 -16.74
CA LEU A 165 3.96 80.16 -17.84
C LEU A 165 3.01 81.29 -17.42
N GLU A 166 1.94 80.97 -16.69
CA GLU A 166 0.98 81.93 -16.17
C GLU A 166 1.64 82.88 -15.15
N GLN A 167 2.48 82.35 -14.25
CA GLN A 167 3.29 83.15 -13.33
C GLN A 167 4.23 84.09 -14.08
N GLN A 168 4.96 83.60 -15.08
CA GLN A 168 5.85 84.43 -15.90
C GLN A 168 5.10 85.54 -16.64
N LYS A 169 3.92 85.25 -17.20
CA LYS A 169 3.07 86.26 -17.85
C LYS A 169 2.61 87.33 -16.87
N LEU A 170 2.18 86.93 -15.67
CA LEU A 170 1.75 87.85 -14.62
C LEU A 170 2.90 88.75 -14.17
N GLU A 171 4.08 88.17 -13.96
CA GLU A 171 5.30 88.92 -13.63
C GLU A 171 5.67 89.90 -14.74
N ALA A 172 5.76 89.45 -16.00
CA ALA A 172 6.07 90.31 -17.14
C ALA A 172 5.09 91.48 -17.29
N SER A 173 3.79 91.23 -17.09
CA SER A 173 2.74 92.26 -17.11
C SER A 173 2.92 93.28 -15.98
N ARG A 174 3.25 92.82 -14.75
CA ARG A 174 3.58 93.70 -13.61
C ARG A 174 4.83 94.54 -13.89
N THR A 175 5.85 94.00 -14.56
CA THR A 175 7.06 94.76 -14.93
C THR A 175 6.77 95.83 -15.98
N LEU A 176 5.94 95.52 -16.99
CA LEU A 176 5.49 96.47 -18.01
C LEU A 176 4.65 97.61 -17.40
N GLU A 177 3.72 97.30 -16.51
CA GLU A 177 2.93 98.27 -15.73
C GLU A 177 3.83 99.23 -14.93
N LYS A 178 4.84 98.70 -14.23
CA LYS A 178 5.82 99.50 -13.48
C LYS A 178 6.61 100.44 -14.40
N ASN A 179 7.01 99.99 -15.59
CA ASN A 179 7.74 100.80 -16.55
C ASN A 179 6.86 101.91 -17.18
N LYS A 180 5.58 101.61 -17.46
CA LYS A 180 4.61 102.60 -17.96
C LYS A 180 4.33 103.72 -16.94
N LYS A 181 4.26 103.37 -15.64
CA LYS A 181 4.10 104.36 -14.56
C LYS A 181 5.35 105.24 -14.39
N LYS A 182 6.56 104.70 -14.61
CA LYS A 182 7.80 105.48 -14.62
C LYS A 182 7.93 106.43 -15.82
N GLY A 183 7.41 106.04 -16.99
CA GLY A 183 7.42 106.89 -18.19
C GLY A 183 6.35 107.98 -18.24
N LYS A 184 5.42 108.02 -17.28
CA LYS A 184 4.34 109.03 -17.18
C LYS A 184 4.65 110.16 -16.20
N ILE A 185 5.83 110.13 -15.58
CA ILE A 185 6.34 111.14 -14.66
C ILE A 185 7.49 111.85 -15.38
N PHE A 186 7.19 112.60 -16.44
CA PHE A 186 8.01 113.68 -17.01
C PHE A 186 7.17 114.43 -18.04
#